data_AF-A0A9P7XPS4-F1
#
_entry.id   AF-A0A9P7XPS4-F1
#
_cell.length_a   1.000
_cell.length_b   1.000
_cell.length_c   1.000
_cell.angle_alpha   90.00
_cell.angle_beta   90.00
_cell.angle_gamma   90.00
#
_symmetry.space_group_name_H-M   'P 1'
#
loop_
_entity.id
_entity.type
_entity.pdbx_description
1 polymer ?
#
loop_
_entity_poly.entity_id
_entity_poly.type
_entity_poly.pdbx_seq_one_letter_code
_entity_poly.pdbx_strand_id
1 'polypeptide(L)'
;MLFKSATALLAFAGLVAAQGTPSADLKHGAAHVTNLNGDFIVDFTFDKVEGGINVTLTGLKGLSTAMAIDKAAGYQYHIHTDPVGPNYGCMATNGHLNPFNGTAPCNTANVTSCEIGDLSGKHGNIVPTADGTFSTIHYIDNQLSFTEPANGALVGRSVVIHNNGTRIACGNLVVDGYGNTTTTGGANPATTTAAGNSAAKLVGSAALTGVVALFMMAL
;
A
#
# COMPACT_ATOMS: atom_id res chain seq x y z
N MET A 1 36.77 -60.79 16.95
CA MET A 1 36.35 -59.82 15.91
C MET A 1 34.82 -59.72 16.03
N LEU A 2 34.32 -58.63 16.64
CA LEU A 2 33.59 -57.52 16.00
C LEU A 2 32.33 -58.00 15.24
N PHE A 3 31.12 -57.47 15.41
CA PHE A 3 30.75 -56.06 15.51
C PHE A 3 29.50 -55.85 16.39
N LYS A 4 29.53 -54.81 17.25
CA LYS A 4 28.34 -54.23 17.90
C LYS A 4 27.65 -53.32 16.89
N SER A 5 26.39 -53.59 16.56
CA SER A 5 25.58 -52.72 15.68
C SER A 5 24.98 -51.59 16.52
N ALA A 6 25.46 -50.37 16.31
CA ALA A 6 24.92 -49.16 16.92
C ALA A 6 23.96 -48.49 15.93
N THR A 7 22.66 -48.52 16.25
CA THR A 7 21.63 -47.82 15.49
C THR A 7 21.74 -46.32 15.79
N ALA A 8 22.25 -45.55 14.85
CA ALA A 8 22.31 -44.09 14.94
C ALA A 8 20.91 -43.50 14.67
N LEU A 9 20.27 -42.95 15.70
CA LEU A 9 19.02 -42.21 15.60
C LEU A 9 19.36 -40.78 15.12
N LEU A 10 19.17 -40.49 13.83
CA LEU A 10 19.27 -39.11 13.32
C LEU A 10 18.02 -38.33 13.74
N ALA A 11 18.14 -37.50 14.77
CA ALA A 11 17.16 -36.47 15.07
C ALA A 11 17.32 -35.32 14.05
N PHE A 12 16.38 -35.23 13.09
CA PHE A 12 16.25 -34.03 12.27
C PHE A 12 15.62 -32.93 13.13
N ALA A 13 16.45 -32.07 13.70
CA ALA A 13 15.99 -30.77 14.20
C ALA A 13 15.62 -29.93 12.97
N GLY A 14 14.34 -29.97 12.59
CA GLY A 14 13.80 -29.08 11.58
C GLY A 14 14.02 -27.64 12.02
N LEU A 15 14.79 -26.88 11.24
CA LEU A 15 14.89 -25.44 11.38
C LEU A 15 13.53 -24.87 10.96
N VAL A 16 12.65 -24.64 11.93
CA VAL A 16 11.50 -23.77 11.72
C VAL A 16 12.09 -22.40 11.43
N ALA A 17 12.06 -21.98 10.17
CA ALA A 17 12.27 -20.58 9.82
C ALA A 17 11.26 -19.79 10.64
N ALA A 18 11.76 -18.98 11.57
CA ALA A 18 10.93 -18.05 12.32
C ALA A 18 10.20 -17.19 11.29
N GLN A 19 8.90 -17.44 11.18
CA GLN A 19 7.97 -16.58 10.48
C GLN A 19 8.13 -15.20 11.12
N GLY A 20 8.24 -14.17 10.29
CA GLY A 20 8.63 -12.82 10.69
C GLY A 20 7.98 -12.36 12.00
N THR A 21 8.77 -11.67 12.80
CA THR A 21 8.36 -10.91 13.98
C THR A 21 7.01 -10.20 13.80
N PRO A 22 6.22 -10.01 14.87
CA PRO A 22 4.92 -9.34 14.82
C PRO A 22 5.00 -8.10 13.94
N SER A 23 4.07 -7.97 12.98
CA SER A 23 3.97 -6.83 12.07
C SER A 23 4.16 -5.55 12.87
N ALA A 24 5.06 -4.66 12.43
CA ALA A 24 5.15 -3.33 13.01
C ALA A 24 3.73 -2.77 13.15
N ASP A 25 3.41 -2.16 14.30
CA ASP A 25 2.13 -1.47 14.48
C ASP A 25 2.09 -0.34 13.46
N LEU A 26 1.45 -0.60 12.32
CA LEU A 26 1.37 0.32 11.19
C LEU A 26 0.48 1.49 11.63
N LYS A 27 1.07 2.69 11.66
CA LYS A 27 0.42 3.90 12.21
C LYS A 27 0.23 5.01 11.19
N HIS A 28 1.00 4.99 10.12
CA HIS A 28 1.03 6.07 9.15
C HIS A 28 1.08 5.51 7.73
N GLY A 29 0.35 6.16 6.83
CA GLY A 29 0.52 6.00 5.41
C GLY A 29 0.26 7.31 4.69
N ALA A 30 0.79 7.42 3.47
CA ALA A 30 0.63 8.59 2.64
C ALA A 30 0.43 8.19 1.17
N ALA A 31 -0.28 9.04 0.43
CA ALA A 31 -0.38 8.92 -1.02
C ALA A 31 -0.20 10.30 -1.66
N HIS A 32 0.81 10.41 -2.52
CA HIS A 32 0.99 11.56 -3.40
C HIS A 32 0.20 11.31 -4.69
N VAL A 33 -0.95 11.97 -4.83
CA VAL A 33 -1.87 11.74 -5.94
C VAL A 33 -1.67 12.82 -7.00
N THR A 34 -1.29 12.39 -8.21
CA THR A 34 -1.03 13.30 -9.32
C THR A 34 -1.58 12.77 -10.65
N ASN A 35 -1.78 13.67 -11.61
CA ASN A 35 -2.14 13.31 -12.98
C ASN A 35 -0.88 13.05 -13.82
N LEU A 36 -1.06 12.63 -15.07
CA LEU A 36 0.06 12.33 -15.99
C LEU A 36 0.97 13.54 -16.27
N ASN A 37 0.46 14.76 -16.14
CA ASN A 37 1.20 15.98 -16.43
C ASN A 37 1.94 16.54 -15.20
N GLY A 38 1.69 16.01 -14.01
CA GLY A 38 2.28 16.49 -12.76
C GLY A 38 1.80 17.87 -12.29
N ASP A 39 0.79 18.45 -12.95
CA ASP A 39 0.27 19.80 -12.65
C ASP A 39 -0.95 19.78 -11.72
N PHE A 40 -1.47 18.59 -11.45
CA PHE A 40 -2.48 18.29 -10.44
C PHE A 40 -1.79 17.57 -9.28
N ILE A 41 -1.87 18.09 -8.06
CA ILE A 41 -1.34 17.40 -6.88
C ILE A 41 -2.29 17.51 -5.69
N VAL A 42 -2.62 16.34 -5.13
CA VAL A 42 -3.29 16.20 -3.84
C VAL A 42 -2.52 15.22 -2.99
N ASP A 43 -2.13 15.64 -1.80
CA ASP A 43 -1.48 14.77 -0.83
C ASP A 43 -2.52 14.25 0.17
N PHE A 44 -2.50 12.94 0.39
CA PHE A 44 -3.30 12.26 1.39
C PHE A 44 -2.38 11.75 2.50
N THR A 45 -2.75 11.99 3.75
CA THR A 45 -2.20 11.27 4.90
C THR A 45 -3.27 10.41 5.55
N PHE A 46 -2.82 9.27 6.08
CA PHE A 46 -3.62 8.28 6.78
C PHE A 46 -2.92 8.03 8.10
N ASP A 47 -3.53 8.46 9.20
CA ASP A 47 -2.96 8.34 10.54
C ASP A 47 -3.86 7.49 11.41
N LYS A 48 -3.31 6.43 12.00
CA LYS A 48 -4.05 5.57 12.93
C LYS A 48 -4.38 6.36 14.18
N VAL A 49 -5.66 6.45 14.50
CA VAL A 49 -6.20 7.13 15.69
C VAL A 49 -7.19 6.23 16.42
N GLU A 50 -7.65 6.66 17.59
CA GLU A 50 -8.79 6.02 18.23
C GLU A 50 -10.03 6.12 17.31
N GLY A 51 -10.70 4.99 17.06
CA GLY A 51 -11.91 4.95 16.24
C GLY A 51 -11.69 4.76 14.73
N GLY A 52 -10.46 4.70 14.23
CA GLY A 52 -10.19 4.39 12.82
C GLY A 52 -8.91 5.02 12.27
N ILE A 53 -8.98 5.46 11.02
CA ILE A 53 -7.91 6.20 10.34
C ILE A 53 -8.35 7.64 10.16
N ASN A 54 -7.57 8.58 10.69
CA ASN A 54 -7.69 9.99 10.37
C ASN A 54 -7.10 10.22 8.97
N VAL A 55 -7.95 10.66 8.04
CA VAL A 55 -7.56 10.96 6.67
C VAL A 55 -7.48 12.47 6.52
N THR A 56 -6.34 12.97 6.04
CA THR A 56 -6.15 14.39 5.75
C THR A 56 -5.81 14.57 4.28
N LEU A 57 -6.52 15.46 3.60
CA LEU A 57 -6.25 15.85 2.21
C LEU A 57 -5.75 17.28 2.21
N THR A 58 -4.58 17.49 1.61
CA THR A 58 -4.02 18.81 1.37
C THR A 58 -3.82 19.02 -0.13
N GLY A 59 -4.26 20.17 -0.64
CA GLY A 59 -4.14 20.51 -2.05
C GLY A 59 -2.89 21.34 -2.33
N LEU A 60 -2.06 20.86 -3.25
CA LEU A 60 -1.00 21.64 -3.88
C LEU A 60 -1.32 21.76 -5.37
N LYS A 61 -2.21 22.70 -5.72
CA LYS A 61 -2.42 23.20 -7.09
C LYS A 61 -3.09 22.23 -8.09
N GLY A 62 -3.82 22.81 -9.05
CA GLY A 62 -4.25 22.15 -10.28
C GLY A 62 -5.67 21.58 -10.29
N LEU A 63 -6.33 21.46 -9.14
CA LEU A 63 -7.70 20.99 -9.03
C LEU A 63 -8.68 22.14 -9.32
N SER A 64 -8.86 22.57 -10.57
CA SER A 64 -9.75 23.70 -10.88
C SER A 64 -11.20 23.31 -11.19
N THR A 65 -12.15 24.20 -10.89
CA THR A 65 -13.54 24.04 -11.34
C THR A 65 -13.70 24.11 -12.87
N ALA A 66 -12.68 24.55 -13.60
CA ALA A 66 -12.68 24.51 -15.07
C ALA A 66 -12.53 23.09 -15.62
N MET A 67 -11.93 22.18 -14.83
CA MET A 67 -11.85 20.76 -15.18
C MET A 67 -13.04 19.97 -14.64
N ALA A 68 -13.77 20.47 -13.63
CA ALA A 68 -14.91 19.75 -13.06
C ALA A 68 -16.07 19.72 -14.06
N ILE A 69 -16.53 18.53 -14.44
CA ILE A 69 -17.67 18.37 -15.35
C ILE A 69 -18.96 18.85 -14.68
N ASP A 70 -19.09 18.60 -13.38
CA ASP A 70 -20.12 19.18 -12.53
C ASP A 70 -19.46 19.86 -11.33
N LYS A 71 -19.48 21.19 -11.34
CA LYS A 71 -18.89 22.02 -10.27
C LYS A 71 -19.55 21.80 -8.92
N ALA A 72 -20.84 21.46 -8.89
CA ALA A 72 -21.56 21.19 -7.65
C ALA A 72 -21.28 19.77 -7.15
N ALA A 73 -21.02 18.81 -8.05
CA ALA A 73 -20.64 17.46 -7.67
C ALA A 73 -19.19 17.39 -7.14
N GLY A 74 -18.26 18.19 -7.68
CA GLY A 74 -16.85 18.11 -7.30
C GLY A 74 -16.17 16.83 -7.79
N TYR A 75 -15.03 16.50 -7.20
CA TYR A 75 -14.22 15.34 -7.57
C TYR A 75 -14.38 14.21 -6.56
N GLN A 76 -14.74 13.04 -7.06
CA GLN A 76 -14.84 11.84 -6.22
C GLN A 76 -13.43 11.27 -6.00
N TYR A 77 -13.21 10.57 -4.91
CA TYR A 77 -11.95 9.94 -4.60
C TYR A 77 -12.18 8.67 -3.79
N HIS A 78 -11.44 7.63 -4.18
CA HIS A 78 -11.62 6.29 -3.64
C HIS A 78 -10.28 5.61 -3.42
N ILE A 79 -10.25 4.67 -2.48
CA ILE A 79 -9.16 3.69 -2.40
C ILE A 79 -9.48 2.57 -3.39
N HIS A 80 -8.51 2.25 -4.24
CA HIS A 80 -8.61 1.22 -5.25
C HIS A 80 -7.81 -0.04 -4.85
N THR A 81 -8.16 -1.19 -5.43
CA THR A 81 -7.64 -2.49 -5.01
C THR A 81 -6.14 -2.66 -5.25
N ASP A 82 -5.65 -2.10 -6.36
CA ASP A 82 -4.30 -2.39 -6.84
C ASP A 82 -3.42 -1.13 -6.89
N PRO A 83 -2.09 -1.29 -6.90
CA PRO A 83 -1.17 -0.19 -7.11
C PRO A 83 -1.36 0.52 -8.46
N VAL A 84 -0.92 1.77 -8.52
CA VAL A 84 -0.79 2.52 -9.76
C VAL A 84 0.19 1.81 -10.70
N GLY A 85 -0.22 1.66 -11.96
CA GLY A 85 0.59 1.00 -12.98
C GLY A 85 1.77 1.86 -13.47
N PRO A 86 2.57 1.32 -14.41
CA PRO A 86 3.66 2.05 -15.03
C PRO A 86 3.21 3.39 -15.61
N ASN A 87 4.09 4.40 -15.60
CA ASN A 87 3.84 5.74 -16.14
C ASN A 87 2.59 6.42 -15.55
N TYR A 88 2.30 6.21 -14.26
CA TYR A 88 1.13 6.77 -13.58
C TYR A 88 -0.22 6.38 -14.23
N GLY A 89 -0.28 5.18 -14.82
CA GLY A 89 -1.48 4.65 -15.46
C GLY A 89 -2.57 4.27 -14.45
N CYS A 90 -3.48 5.19 -14.13
CA CYS A 90 -4.55 4.99 -13.15
C CYS A 90 -5.53 3.85 -13.48
N MET A 91 -5.57 3.36 -14.73
CA MET A 91 -6.40 2.21 -15.10
C MET A 91 -5.95 0.90 -14.42
N ALA A 92 -4.65 0.76 -14.12
CA ALA A 92 -4.12 -0.45 -13.50
C ALA A 92 -4.54 -0.64 -12.04
N THR A 93 -5.10 0.39 -11.40
CA THR A 93 -5.55 0.31 -10.00
C THR A 93 -6.81 -0.55 -9.81
N ASN A 94 -7.42 -1.01 -10.90
CA ASN A 94 -8.64 -1.84 -10.90
C ASN A 94 -9.81 -1.19 -10.14
N GLY A 95 -10.68 -1.97 -9.50
CA GLY A 95 -11.93 -1.48 -8.90
C GLY A 95 -11.71 -0.73 -7.58
N HIS A 96 -12.82 -0.24 -6.99
CA HIS A 96 -12.80 0.27 -5.63
C HIS A 96 -12.47 -0.87 -4.64
N LEU A 97 -11.83 -0.53 -3.52
CA LEU A 97 -11.60 -1.47 -2.44
C LEU A 97 -12.93 -1.85 -1.77
N ASN A 98 -13.51 -2.96 -2.23
CA ASN A 98 -14.83 -3.43 -1.79
C ASN A 98 -14.85 -4.95 -1.48
N PRO A 99 -14.07 -5.43 -0.50
CA PRO A 99 -14.00 -6.86 -0.19
C PRO A 99 -15.29 -7.45 0.41
N PHE A 100 -16.23 -6.62 0.87
CA PHE A 100 -17.45 -7.03 1.57
C PHE A 100 -18.73 -6.73 0.80
N ASN A 101 -18.62 -6.43 -0.50
CA ASN A 101 -19.77 -6.12 -1.37
C ASN A 101 -20.66 -5.00 -0.82
N GLY A 102 -20.05 -3.96 -0.27
CA GLY A 102 -20.72 -2.72 0.07
C GLY A 102 -21.30 -2.04 -1.17
N THR A 103 -22.21 -1.10 -0.96
CA THR A 103 -22.98 -0.46 -2.03
C THR A 103 -22.45 0.94 -2.37
N ALA A 104 -22.55 1.31 -3.65
CA ALA A 104 -22.40 2.67 -4.15
C ALA A 104 -23.69 3.12 -4.88
N PRO A 105 -24.17 4.38 -4.71
CA PRO A 105 -23.60 5.40 -3.83
C PRO A 105 -23.76 5.04 -2.35
N CYS A 106 -22.80 5.47 -1.52
CA CYS A 106 -22.86 5.23 -0.09
C CYS A 106 -24.12 5.85 0.56
N ASN A 107 -24.77 5.08 1.42
CA ASN A 107 -25.77 5.61 2.35
C ASN A 107 -25.07 6.11 3.61
N THR A 108 -24.94 7.42 3.76
CA THR A 108 -24.26 8.03 4.93
C THR A 108 -24.98 7.77 6.26
N ALA A 109 -26.26 7.38 6.25
CA ALA A 109 -26.95 6.93 7.46
C ALA A 109 -26.51 5.51 7.91
N ASN A 110 -25.85 4.76 7.03
CA ASN A 110 -25.33 3.43 7.31
C ASN A 110 -23.98 3.20 6.60
N VAL A 111 -22.97 3.97 7.02
CA VAL A 111 -21.62 3.94 6.42
C VAL A 111 -20.98 2.54 6.41
N THR A 112 -21.34 1.66 7.34
CA THR A 112 -20.80 0.30 7.40
C THR A 112 -21.25 -0.59 6.24
N SER A 113 -22.32 -0.21 5.54
CA SER A 113 -22.81 -0.88 4.32
C SER A 113 -22.18 -0.37 3.02
N CYS A 114 -21.37 0.69 3.09
CA CYS A 114 -20.70 1.27 1.95
C CYS A 114 -19.43 0.49 1.58
N GLU A 115 -18.94 0.68 0.36
CA GLU A 115 -17.63 0.17 -0.02
C GLU A 115 -16.57 0.77 0.91
N ILE A 116 -15.63 -0.05 1.42
CA ILE A 116 -14.58 0.43 2.32
C ILE A 116 -13.80 1.59 1.68
N GLY A 117 -13.50 1.47 0.38
CA GLY A 117 -12.79 2.47 -0.40
C GLY A 117 -13.61 3.67 -0.84
N ASP A 118 -14.93 3.72 -0.64
CA ASP A 118 -15.78 4.86 -1.05
C ASP A 118 -15.69 6.03 -0.06
N LEU A 119 -14.55 6.73 -0.06
CA LEU A 119 -14.30 7.84 0.85
C LEU A 119 -15.17 9.06 0.53
N SER A 120 -15.34 9.38 -0.76
CA SER A 120 -16.21 10.47 -1.20
C SER A 120 -17.67 10.27 -0.87
N GLY A 121 -18.20 9.06 -1.04
CA GLY A 121 -19.58 8.76 -0.67
C GLY A 121 -19.82 8.86 0.84
N LYS A 122 -18.80 8.54 1.66
CA LYS A 122 -18.88 8.65 3.12
C LYS A 122 -18.68 10.07 3.66
N HIS A 123 -17.70 10.79 3.13
CA HIS A 123 -17.18 12.02 3.75
C HIS A 123 -17.31 13.27 2.86
N GLY A 124 -17.85 13.11 1.65
CA GLY A 124 -18.04 14.18 0.68
C GLY A 124 -16.91 14.28 -0.35
N ASN A 125 -17.25 14.86 -1.50
CA ASN A 125 -16.35 15.08 -2.63
C ASN A 125 -15.39 16.24 -2.38
N ILE A 126 -14.28 16.31 -3.13
CA ILE A 126 -13.41 17.48 -3.13
C ILE A 126 -14.05 18.57 -4.00
N VAL A 127 -14.38 19.70 -3.39
CA VAL A 127 -14.95 20.86 -4.09
C VAL A 127 -13.93 22.00 -4.07
N PRO A 128 -13.19 22.23 -5.18
CA PRO A 128 -12.22 23.31 -5.23
C PRO A 128 -12.85 24.67 -5.50
N THR A 129 -12.09 25.71 -5.20
CA THR A 129 -12.32 27.09 -5.58
C THR A 129 -12.03 27.31 -7.08
N ALA A 130 -12.37 28.51 -7.57
CA ALA A 130 -12.13 28.88 -8.97
C ALA A 130 -10.64 28.90 -9.36
N ASP A 131 -9.76 29.29 -8.42
CA ASP A 131 -8.30 29.30 -8.56
C ASP A 131 -7.66 27.91 -8.42
N GLY A 132 -8.47 26.88 -8.21
CA GLY A 132 -8.05 25.49 -8.19
C GLY A 132 -7.36 25.05 -6.91
N THR A 133 -7.74 25.67 -5.80
CA THR A 133 -7.34 25.30 -4.44
C THR A 133 -8.55 24.74 -3.69
N PHE A 134 -8.34 24.07 -2.57
CA PHE A 134 -9.42 23.68 -1.66
C PHE A 134 -8.88 23.75 -0.23
N SER A 135 -9.76 24.02 0.73
CA SER A 135 -9.40 23.97 2.15
C SER A 135 -9.02 22.55 2.55
N THR A 136 -8.05 22.39 3.44
CA THR A 136 -7.68 21.08 3.99
C THR A 136 -8.93 20.32 4.46
N ILE A 137 -9.12 19.12 3.92
CA ILE A 137 -10.21 18.22 4.32
C ILE A 137 -9.63 17.24 5.34
N HIS A 138 -10.36 17.02 6.43
CA HIS A 138 -9.98 16.07 7.47
C HIS A 138 -11.22 15.36 8.02
N TYR A 139 -11.10 14.05 8.25
CA TYR A 139 -12.16 13.24 8.87
C TYR A 139 -11.57 11.92 9.37
N ILE A 140 -12.32 11.23 10.24
CA ILE A 140 -11.99 9.87 10.70
C ILE A 140 -12.87 8.89 9.95
N ASP A 141 -12.25 7.92 9.27
CA ASP A 141 -12.94 6.78 8.68
C ASP A 141 -12.76 5.53 9.57
N ASN A 142 -13.87 4.99 10.05
CA ASN A 142 -13.89 3.86 10.99
C ASN A 142 -13.86 2.48 10.33
N GLN A 143 -13.90 2.41 8.99
CA GLN A 143 -13.78 1.16 8.25
C GLN A 143 -12.38 0.93 7.69
N LEU A 144 -11.58 1.99 7.55
CA LEU A 144 -10.19 1.86 7.12
C LEU A 144 -9.31 1.24 8.20
N SER A 145 -8.31 0.49 7.75
CA SER A 145 -7.33 -0.16 8.61
C SER A 145 -6.07 -0.49 7.83
N PHE A 146 -4.92 -0.45 8.49
CA PHE A 146 -3.65 -0.83 7.85
C PHE A 146 -3.43 -2.34 7.78
N THR A 147 -4.09 -3.11 8.65
CA THR A 147 -3.76 -4.54 8.82
C THR A 147 -4.97 -5.44 8.65
N GLU A 148 -6.11 -5.10 9.26
CA GLU A 148 -7.27 -6.01 9.33
C GLU A 148 -8.59 -5.33 8.97
N PRO A 149 -9.50 -6.04 8.26
CA PRO A 149 -9.29 -7.37 7.68
C PRO A 149 -8.29 -7.31 6.52
N ALA A 150 -7.43 -8.32 6.36
CA ALA A 150 -6.33 -8.29 5.38
C ALA A 150 -6.76 -7.94 3.93
N ASN A 151 -7.94 -8.39 3.50
CA ASN A 151 -8.49 -8.08 2.17
C ASN A 151 -9.05 -6.64 2.04
N GLY A 152 -9.29 -5.95 3.16
CA GLY A 152 -9.69 -4.54 3.24
C GLY A 152 -8.59 -3.61 3.73
N ALA A 153 -7.38 -4.12 3.97
CA ALA A 153 -6.27 -3.33 4.44
C ALA A 153 -5.79 -2.31 3.39
N LEU A 154 -5.34 -1.14 3.88
CA LEU A 154 -4.77 -0.05 3.07
C LEU A 154 -3.43 -0.39 2.40
N VAL A 155 -2.74 -1.38 2.94
CA VAL A 155 -1.46 -1.84 2.44
C VAL A 155 -1.58 -2.36 1.00
N GLY A 156 -0.69 -1.90 0.13
CA GLY A 156 -0.64 -2.33 -1.28
C GLY A 156 -1.76 -1.76 -2.15
N ARG A 157 -2.42 -0.69 -1.69
CA ARG A 157 -3.52 -0.02 -2.39
C ARG A 157 -3.07 1.27 -3.04
N SER A 158 -4.00 1.91 -3.75
CA SER A 158 -3.83 3.23 -4.32
C SER A 158 -5.02 4.13 -4.02
N VAL A 159 -4.81 5.43 -4.10
CA VAL A 159 -5.88 6.44 -4.09
C VAL A 159 -6.08 6.92 -5.52
N VAL A 160 -7.34 7.04 -5.95
CA VAL A 160 -7.71 7.55 -7.27
C VAL A 160 -8.71 8.67 -7.10
N ILE A 161 -8.47 9.77 -7.80
CA ILE A 161 -9.44 10.87 -7.93
C ILE A 161 -10.12 10.74 -9.29
N HIS A 162 -11.44 10.89 -9.26
CA HIS A 162 -12.33 10.80 -10.40
C HIS A 162 -13.02 12.14 -10.66
N ASN A 163 -13.33 12.36 -11.93
CA ASN A 163 -14.19 13.43 -12.40
C ASN A 163 -15.32 12.79 -13.20
N ASN A 164 -16.50 12.72 -12.60
CA ASN A 164 -17.68 12.08 -13.18
C ASN A 164 -17.38 10.63 -13.68
N GLY A 165 -16.78 9.81 -12.81
CA GLY A 165 -16.40 8.42 -13.11
C GLY A 165 -15.13 8.24 -13.95
N THR A 166 -14.53 9.32 -14.46
CA THR A 166 -13.24 9.26 -15.17
C THR A 166 -12.09 9.42 -14.19
N ARG A 167 -11.13 8.49 -14.17
CA ARG A 167 -9.90 8.59 -13.37
C ARG A 167 -9.01 9.72 -13.91
N ILE A 168 -8.75 10.74 -13.10
CA ILE A 168 -7.95 11.90 -13.52
C ILE A 168 -6.60 12.00 -12.83
N ALA A 169 -6.45 11.39 -11.67
CA ALA A 169 -5.20 11.35 -10.91
C ALA A 169 -5.18 10.12 -10.00
N CYS A 170 -3.98 9.62 -9.71
CA CYS A 170 -3.82 8.51 -8.79
C CYS A 170 -2.45 8.54 -8.11
N GLY A 171 -2.36 7.85 -6.98
CA GLY A 171 -1.13 7.72 -6.19
C GLY A 171 -1.11 6.41 -5.42
N ASN A 172 0.06 5.79 -5.30
CA ASN A 172 0.23 4.62 -4.45
C ASN A 172 0.11 5.02 -2.98
N LEU A 173 -0.59 4.19 -2.20
CA LEU A 173 -0.65 4.32 -0.76
C LEU A 173 0.56 3.60 -0.16
N VAL A 174 1.51 4.38 0.35
CA VAL A 174 2.72 3.89 1.00
C VAL A 174 2.46 3.88 2.50
N VAL A 175 2.63 2.71 3.14
CA VAL A 175 2.44 2.55 4.59
C VAL A 175 3.80 2.38 5.26
N ASP A 176 4.07 3.19 6.26
CA ASP A 176 5.35 3.18 6.96
C ASP A 176 5.57 1.86 7.70
N GLY A 177 6.78 1.31 7.58
CA GLY A 177 7.13 0.03 8.20
C GLY A 177 6.53 -1.19 7.50
N TYR A 178 5.73 -1.01 6.45
CA TYR A 178 5.38 -2.10 5.54
C TYR A 178 6.47 -2.25 4.48
N GLY A 179 7.05 -3.45 4.37
CA GLY A 179 8.07 -3.77 3.38
C GLY A 179 7.52 -3.62 1.97
N ASN A 180 7.70 -2.43 1.38
CA ASN A 180 7.36 -2.19 0.00
C ASN A 180 8.39 -2.90 -0.89
N THR A 181 8.19 -4.19 -1.20
CA THR A 181 8.84 -4.83 -2.34
C THR A 181 8.23 -4.29 -3.64
N THR A 182 8.41 -2.99 -3.89
CA THR A 182 8.29 -2.40 -5.21
C THR A 182 9.65 -1.82 -5.56
N THR A 183 10.51 -2.67 -6.09
CA THR A 183 11.72 -2.24 -6.78
C THR A 183 11.34 -1.39 -7.99
N THR A 184 11.94 -0.18 -8.02
CA THR A 184 12.32 0.64 -9.18
C THR A 184 11.22 1.32 -10.02
N GLY A 185 11.11 2.64 -9.85
CA GLY A 185 10.46 3.53 -10.81
C GLY A 185 10.33 4.99 -10.37
N GLY A 186 11.44 5.67 -10.04
CA GLY A 186 11.51 7.14 -9.97
C GLY A 186 11.60 7.75 -8.57
N ALA A 187 12.80 7.72 -7.98
CA ALA A 187 13.16 8.62 -6.89
C ALA A 187 13.65 9.96 -7.46
N ASN A 188 13.18 11.07 -6.90
CA ASN A 188 14.00 12.27 -6.74
C ASN A 188 13.87 12.75 -5.28
N PRO A 189 14.95 13.22 -4.64
CA PRO A 189 15.16 13.07 -3.21
C PRO A 189 14.69 14.29 -2.42
N ALA A 190 13.93 14.04 -1.35
CA ALA A 190 13.82 14.99 -0.25
C ALA A 190 14.61 14.41 0.94
N THR A 191 15.86 14.87 1.06
CA THR A 191 16.64 15.05 2.29
C THR A 191 16.22 14.25 3.53
N THR A 192 16.88 13.11 3.76
CA THR A 192 16.91 12.41 5.04
C THR A 192 18.13 12.86 5.86
N THR A 193 17.91 13.55 6.98
CA THR A 193 18.90 13.62 8.06
C THR A 193 18.73 12.43 9.00
N ALA A 194 19.70 11.50 8.90
CA ALA A 194 20.26 10.61 9.92
C ALA A 194 19.37 9.95 11.01
N ALA A 195 19.36 8.62 11.02
CA ALA A 195 19.66 7.83 12.23
C ALA A 195 19.99 6.36 11.89
N GLY A 196 21.07 5.83 12.48
CA GLY A 196 21.16 4.43 12.87
C GLY A 196 21.96 3.48 11.98
N ASN A 197 23.28 3.40 12.23
CA ASN A 197 24.11 2.27 11.80
C ASN A 197 23.50 0.93 12.24
N SER A 198 23.36 0.01 11.29
CA SER A 198 23.39 -1.43 11.56
C SER A 198 24.00 -2.14 10.37
N ALA A 199 25.29 -2.44 10.48
CA ALA A 199 26.01 -3.29 9.56
C ALA A 199 25.46 -4.73 9.69
N ALA A 200 24.54 -5.11 8.82
CA ALA A 200 24.16 -6.51 8.65
C ALA A 200 25.27 -7.21 7.86
N LYS A 201 26.06 -8.00 8.59
CA LYS A 201 27.15 -8.84 8.12
C LYS A 201 26.58 -9.88 7.14
N LEU A 202 26.93 -9.76 5.86
CA LEU A 202 26.58 -10.72 4.81
C LEU A 202 27.40 -12.01 5.04
N VAL A 203 26.80 -13.04 5.63
CA VAL A 203 27.39 -14.38 5.68
C VAL A 203 26.92 -15.14 4.43
N GLY A 204 27.77 -15.16 3.41
CA GLY A 204 27.55 -15.97 2.21
C GLY A 204 27.80 -17.44 2.49
N SER A 205 26.79 -18.28 2.28
CA SER A 205 26.88 -19.74 2.32
C SER A 205 26.45 -20.31 0.98
N ALA A 206 27.41 -20.67 0.14
CA ALA A 206 27.22 -21.64 -0.94
C ALA A 206 28.58 -22.22 -1.33
N ALA A 207 29.02 -23.26 -0.62
CA ALA A 207 30.03 -24.19 -1.09
C ALA A 207 29.34 -25.47 -1.52
N LEU A 208 29.33 -25.74 -2.82
CA LEU A 208 29.10 -27.09 -3.34
C LEU A 208 29.95 -27.27 -4.60
N THR A 209 31.24 -27.58 -4.42
CA THR A 209 32.06 -28.19 -5.48
C THR A 209 32.18 -29.67 -5.17
N GLY A 210 31.68 -30.47 -6.11
CA GLY A 210 31.60 -31.92 -6.01
C GLY A 210 32.98 -32.56 -5.87
N VAL A 211 33.05 -33.56 -5.00
CA VAL A 211 34.21 -34.46 -4.93
C VAL A 211 33.94 -35.62 -5.88
N VAL A 212 34.65 -35.62 -7.00
CA VAL A 212 34.88 -36.80 -7.83
C VAL A 212 35.96 -37.63 -7.14
N ALA A 213 35.65 -38.86 -6.75
CA ALA A 213 36.64 -39.86 -6.39
C ALA A 213 36.27 -41.21 -7.02
N LEU A 214 36.99 -41.49 -8.11
CA LEU A 214 37.07 -42.74 -8.84
C LEU A 214 37.83 -43.77 -8.00
N PHE A 215 37.33 -45.00 -7.85
CA PHE A 215 38.20 -46.17 -7.67
C PHE A 215 37.56 -47.45 -8.24
N MET A 216 38.42 -48.23 -8.90
CA MET A 216 38.16 -49.31 -9.85
C MET A 216 37.90 -50.69 -9.24
N MET A 217 37.21 -51.51 -10.05
CA MET A 217 37.37 -52.95 -10.34
C MET A 217 37.17 -54.02 -9.25
N ALA A 218 36.21 -54.91 -9.49
CA ALA A 218 36.45 -56.37 -9.57
C ALA A 218 35.24 -57.12 -10.18
N LEU A 219 35.31 -57.39 -11.49
CA LEU A 219 35.11 -58.70 -12.11
C LEU A 219 35.93 -58.72 -13.40
#